data_AF-A0A9E2I1X1-F1
#
_entry.id   AF-A0A9E2I1X1-F1
#
_cell.length_a   1.000
_cell.length_b   1.000
_cell.length_c   1.000
_cell.angle_alpha   90.00
_cell.angle_beta   90.00
_cell.angle_gamma   90.00
#
_symmetry.space_group_name_H-M   'P 1'
#
loop_
_entity.id
_entity.type
_entity.pdbx_description
1 polymer ?
#
loop_
_entity_poly.entity_id
_entity_poly.type
_entity_poly.pdbx_seq_one_letter_code
_entity_poly.pdbx_strand_id
1 'polypeptide(L)'
;MKRSLTLALAAAAVVAVTGCGSSSSSSSTAFTGALVDSGVQGVTYFCGGKTGVTGVNGHFDCTSAPVSFSLGTITLGTIDKITSDYLVFPQDIAGVDRNVTNGVVTNMAILLQSLDIDGDDSNGIIITPDTVALLNGIASTPHDISFYSVADMEALMGDVVAASVPSQLRPVDAATALANLADWVNTPPPSPTQPGATTGSSGGI
;
A
#
# COMPACT_ATOMS: atom_id res chain seq x y z
N MET A 1 82.86 -6.78 -42.86
CA MET A 1 82.84 -6.83 -41.38
C MET A 1 81.67 -6.00 -40.88
N LYS A 2 80.85 -6.63 -40.02
CA LYS A 2 79.90 -6.06 -39.03
C LYS A 2 78.64 -5.32 -39.53
N ARG A 3 77.53 -6.03 -39.32
CA ARG A 3 76.11 -5.64 -39.36
C ARG A 3 75.80 -4.58 -38.29
N SER A 4 74.82 -3.71 -38.55
CA SER A 4 73.92 -3.24 -37.49
C SER A 4 72.53 -2.89 -38.02
N LEU A 5 71.57 -3.48 -37.32
CA LEU A 5 70.12 -3.43 -37.44
C LEU A 5 69.66 -2.46 -36.34
N THR A 6 68.71 -1.55 -36.57
CA THR A 6 67.92 -0.99 -35.47
C THR A 6 66.54 -0.56 -35.94
N LEU A 7 65.58 -1.02 -35.13
CA LEU A 7 64.14 -1.07 -35.29
C LEU A 7 63.56 -0.01 -34.33
N ALA A 8 62.63 0.84 -34.76
CA ALA A 8 61.78 1.67 -33.88
C ALA A 8 60.53 2.08 -34.69
N LEU A 9 59.36 1.46 -34.55
CA LEU A 9 58.42 1.29 -33.44
C LEU A 9 57.53 2.54 -33.19
N ALA A 10 56.21 2.25 -33.19
CA ALA A 10 55.08 3.02 -32.67
C ALA A 10 54.37 4.04 -33.61
N ALA A 11 53.46 3.52 -34.44
CA ALA A 11 52.31 4.30 -34.89
C ALA A 11 51.24 4.27 -33.79
N ALA A 12 50.96 5.43 -33.20
CA ALA A 12 49.93 5.62 -32.18
C ALA A 12 48.53 5.60 -32.82
N ALA A 13 47.77 4.53 -32.58
CA ALA A 13 46.34 4.49 -32.88
C ALA A 13 45.58 5.05 -31.66
N VAL A 14 45.04 6.26 -31.79
CA VAL A 14 44.13 6.86 -30.81
C VAL A 14 42.77 6.16 -30.96
N VAL A 15 42.50 5.20 -30.09
CA VAL A 15 41.15 4.65 -29.92
C VAL A 15 40.39 5.61 -29.01
N ALA A 16 39.52 6.42 -29.60
CA ALA A 16 38.54 7.20 -28.85
C ALA A 16 37.51 6.22 -28.27
N VAL A 17 37.66 5.89 -26.99
CA VAL A 17 36.62 5.21 -26.21
C VAL A 17 35.53 6.25 -25.95
N THR A 18 34.49 6.26 -26.79
CA THR A 18 33.20 6.87 -26.43
C THR A 18 32.55 5.99 -25.37
N GLY A 19 32.85 6.27 -24.11
CA GLY A 19 32.11 5.73 -22.97
C GLY A 19 30.69 6.31 -22.99
N CYS A 20 29.74 5.53 -23.49
CA CYS A 20 28.32 5.79 -23.28
C CYS A 20 28.02 5.53 -21.80
N GLY A 21 27.98 6.59 -21.01
CA GLY A 21 27.43 6.57 -19.66
C GLY A 21 25.92 6.43 -19.75
N SER A 22 25.41 5.21 -19.89
CA SER A 22 24.02 4.92 -19.55
C SER A 22 23.87 5.03 -18.05
N SER A 23 23.53 6.23 -17.57
CA SER A 23 22.86 6.36 -16.30
C SER A 23 21.52 5.65 -16.44
N SER A 24 21.46 4.40 -16.00
CA SER A 24 20.22 3.66 -15.79
C SER A 24 19.43 4.37 -14.69
N SER A 25 18.74 5.44 -15.05
CA SER A 25 17.66 5.99 -14.26
C SER A 25 16.59 4.90 -14.26
N SER A 26 16.53 4.11 -13.20
CA SER A 26 15.40 3.24 -12.91
C SER A 26 14.17 4.13 -12.79
N SER A 27 13.52 4.37 -13.93
CA SER A 27 12.21 5.00 -14.05
C SER A 27 11.23 4.11 -13.33
N SER A 28 11.13 4.27 -12.01
CA SER A 28 10.00 3.81 -11.26
C SER A 28 8.79 4.58 -11.79
N THR A 29 7.90 3.85 -12.46
CA THR A 29 6.71 4.45 -13.03
C THR A 29 5.76 4.76 -11.88
N ALA A 30 5.39 6.04 -11.77
CA ALA A 30 4.37 6.44 -10.82
C ALA A 30 3.04 5.73 -11.12
N PHE A 31 2.29 5.39 -10.08
CA PHE A 31 1.01 4.70 -10.18
C PHE A 31 0.04 5.21 -9.12
N THR A 32 -1.24 4.98 -9.36
CA THR A 32 -2.31 5.21 -8.39
C THR A 32 -2.88 3.86 -7.99
N GLY A 33 -2.86 3.55 -6.69
CA GLY A 33 -3.47 2.35 -6.13
C GLY A 33 -4.71 2.67 -5.31
N ALA A 34 -5.46 1.65 -4.90
CA ALA A 34 -6.55 1.76 -3.93
C ALA A 34 -6.38 0.72 -2.82
N LEU A 35 -6.44 1.13 -1.56
CA LEU A 35 -6.56 0.22 -0.42
C LEU A 35 -8.02 -0.19 -0.25
N VAL A 36 -8.32 -1.49 -0.35
CA VAL A 36 -9.69 -2.00 -0.46
C VAL A 36 -10.05 -2.93 0.69
N ASP A 37 -10.91 -2.40 1.55
CA ASP A 37 -11.91 -3.07 2.38
C ASP A 37 -13.09 -2.08 2.33
N SER A 38 -13.95 -2.18 1.31
CA SER A 38 -14.84 -1.08 0.84
C SER A 38 -14.19 0.19 0.26
N GLY A 39 -12.86 0.22 0.16
CA GLY A 39 -12.14 1.46 -0.14
C GLY A 39 -11.92 2.27 1.13
N VAL A 40 -10.68 2.31 1.57
CA VAL A 40 -10.33 2.73 2.94
C VAL A 40 -9.68 4.10 2.95
N GLN A 41 -10.42 5.13 3.36
CA GLN A 41 -9.92 6.49 3.54
C GLN A 41 -9.30 6.67 4.93
N GLY A 42 -8.16 7.37 5.01
CA GLY A 42 -7.54 7.76 6.28
C GLY A 42 -6.36 6.91 6.74
N VAL A 43 -5.94 5.91 5.96
CA VAL A 43 -4.75 5.10 6.25
C VAL A 43 -3.49 5.83 5.79
N THR A 44 -2.47 5.89 6.65
CA THR A 44 -1.18 6.47 6.27
C THR A 44 -0.43 5.49 5.38
N TYR A 45 0.16 5.98 4.31
CA TYR A 45 1.04 5.19 3.45
C TYR A 45 2.39 5.88 3.24
N PHE A 46 3.44 5.09 3.06
CA PHE A 46 4.78 5.57 2.71
C PHE A 46 5.30 4.85 1.47
N CYS A 47 5.73 5.62 0.47
CA CYS A 47 6.31 5.08 -0.76
C CYS A 47 7.19 6.14 -1.44
N GLY A 48 8.25 5.69 -2.13
CA GLY A 48 9.13 6.60 -2.88
C GLY A 48 9.73 7.76 -2.05
N GLY A 49 9.91 7.59 -0.75
CA GLY A 49 10.41 8.63 0.15
C GLY A 49 9.38 9.67 0.59
N LYS A 50 8.10 9.46 0.32
CA LYS A 50 7.01 10.36 0.70
C LYS A 50 5.95 9.63 1.52
N THR A 51 5.36 10.37 2.46
CA THR A 51 4.19 9.95 3.22
C THR A 51 2.95 10.60 2.65
N GLY A 52 1.86 9.85 2.57
CA GLY A 52 0.52 10.33 2.24
C GLY A 52 -0.53 9.66 3.12
N VAL A 53 -1.79 10.01 2.87
CA VAL A 53 -2.96 9.38 3.50
C VAL A 53 -3.90 8.95 2.39
N THR A 54 -4.44 7.74 2.48
CA THR A 54 -5.41 7.24 1.50
C THR A 54 -6.63 8.16 1.46
N GLY A 55 -7.02 8.54 0.26
CA GLY A 55 -8.17 9.42 0.00
C GLY A 55 -9.48 8.65 -0.12
N VAL A 56 -10.45 9.30 -0.76
CA VAL A 56 -11.75 8.70 -1.11
C VAL A 56 -11.54 7.42 -1.92
N ASN A 57 -12.37 6.40 -1.67
CA ASN A 57 -12.27 5.06 -2.26
C ASN A 57 -10.93 4.35 -1.97
N GLY A 58 -10.19 4.80 -0.96
CA GLY A 58 -8.88 4.26 -0.59
C GLY A 58 -7.74 4.60 -1.54
N HIS A 59 -7.93 5.57 -2.44
CA HIS A 59 -6.91 5.93 -3.42
C HIS A 59 -5.63 6.46 -2.79
N PHE A 60 -4.48 6.05 -3.32
CA PHE A 60 -3.16 6.57 -2.96
C PHE A 60 -2.25 6.68 -4.19
N ASP A 61 -1.43 7.73 -4.21
CA ASP A 61 -0.47 7.98 -5.30
C ASP A 61 0.95 7.67 -4.84
N CYS A 62 1.67 6.90 -5.65
CA CYS A 62 3.05 6.51 -5.38
C CYS A 62 3.95 6.71 -6.60
N THR A 63 5.19 7.12 -6.36
CA THR A 63 6.20 7.21 -7.43
C THR A 63 6.91 5.88 -7.66
N SER A 64 6.93 5.01 -6.65
CA SER A 64 7.53 3.68 -6.72
C SER A 64 7.03 2.82 -5.55
N ALA A 65 7.07 1.50 -5.72
CA ALA A 65 7.05 0.55 -4.60
C ALA A 65 8.43 0.50 -3.91
N PRO A 66 8.58 -0.06 -2.69
CA PRO A 66 7.53 -0.62 -1.83
C PRO A 66 6.54 0.44 -1.31
N VAL A 67 5.35 -0.02 -0.90
CA VAL A 67 4.33 0.79 -0.24
C VAL A 67 4.06 0.20 1.14
N SER A 68 4.36 0.97 2.19
CA SER A 68 4.08 0.59 3.58
C SER A 68 2.80 1.28 4.04
N PHE A 69 1.92 0.55 4.72
CA PHE A 69 0.66 1.08 5.27
C PHE A 69 0.68 1.03 6.79
N SER A 70 0.19 2.10 7.42
CA SER A 70 0.03 2.18 8.87
C SER A 70 -1.21 2.99 9.24
N LEU A 71 -1.78 2.68 10.40
CA LEU A 71 -2.86 3.45 10.99
C LEU A 71 -2.45 3.84 12.41
N GLY A 72 -2.09 5.11 12.58
CA GLY A 72 -1.51 5.60 13.82
C GLY A 72 -0.20 4.89 14.15
N THR A 73 -0.13 4.28 15.32
CA THR A 73 1.01 3.48 15.81
C THR A 73 1.01 2.04 15.28
N ILE A 74 -0.07 1.57 14.64
CA ILE A 74 -0.17 0.19 14.16
C ILE A 74 0.31 0.11 12.71
N THR A 75 1.35 -0.68 12.47
CA THR A 75 1.79 -1.02 11.11
C THR A 75 0.92 -2.13 10.55
N LEU A 76 0.30 -1.90 9.38
CA LEU A 76 -0.53 -2.91 8.72
C LEU A 76 0.31 -3.88 7.89
N GLY A 77 1.37 -3.36 7.25
CA GLY A 77 2.33 -4.16 6.49
C GLY A 77 2.92 -3.38 5.32
N THR A 78 3.62 -4.08 4.43
CA THR A 78 4.28 -3.49 3.25
C THR A 78 4.11 -4.39 2.05
N ILE A 79 3.77 -3.81 0.90
CA ILE A 79 3.80 -4.50 -0.39
C ILE A 79 5.05 -4.07 -1.16
N ASP A 80 5.82 -5.05 -1.64
CA ASP A 80 7.05 -4.79 -2.41
C ASP A 80 6.78 -4.39 -3.87
N LYS A 81 5.58 -4.71 -4.36
CA LYS A 81 5.11 -4.43 -5.71
C LYS A 81 3.63 -4.13 -5.66
N ILE A 82 3.18 -3.24 -6.54
CA ILE A 82 1.75 -3.01 -6.74
C ILE A 82 1.14 -4.23 -7.45
N THR A 83 -0.12 -4.53 -7.12
CA THR A 83 -0.93 -5.56 -7.79
C THR A 83 -1.23 -5.15 -9.23
N SER A 84 -1.49 -6.12 -10.11
CA SER A 84 -1.73 -5.85 -11.54
C SER A 84 -3.01 -5.06 -11.82
N ASP A 85 -3.97 -5.12 -10.90
CA ASP A 85 -5.24 -4.40 -10.95
C ASP A 85 -5.22 -3.09 -10.14
N TYR A 86 -4.08 -2.75 -9.52
CA TYR A 86 -3.89 -1.57 -8.67
C TYR A 86 -4.80 -1.53 -7.43
N LEU A 87 -5.44 -2.65 -7.09
CA LEU A 87 -6.22 -2.80 -5.86
C LEU A 87 -5.36 -3.53 -4.83
N VAL A 88 -5.29 -3.01 -3.62
CA VAL A 88 -4.53 -3.59 -2.52
C VAL A 88 -5.51 -3.99 -1.44
N PHE A 89 -5.72 -5.29 -1.29
CA PHE A 89 -6.55 -5.85 -0.23
C PHE A 89 -5.69 -6.20 1.00
N PRO A 90 -6.28 -6.36 2.20
CA PRO A 90 -5.59 -6.89 3.37
C PRO A 90 -4.78 -8.17 3.09
N GLN A 91 -5.27 -9.07 2.23
CA GLN A 91 -4.56 -10.28 1.80
C GLN A 91 -3.25 -9.95 1.07
N ASP A 92 -3.25 -8.94 0.20
CA ASP A 92 -2.08 -8.51 -0.55
C ASP A 92 -1.01 -7.94 0.41
N ILE A 93 -1.42 -7.20 1.45
CA ILE A 93 -0.55 -6.67 2.50
C ILE A 93 0.02 -7.79 3.37
N ALA A 94 -0.79 -8.80 3.70
CA ALA A 94 -0.37 -9.97 4.45
C ALA A 94 0.50 -10.96 3.65
N GLY A 95 0.67 -10.73 2.33
CA GLY A 95 1.46 -11.58 1.45
C GLY A 95 0.84 -12.96 1.19
N VAL A 96 -0.49 -13.06 1.23
CA VAL A 96 -1.25 -14.29 0.93
C VAL A 96 -2.18 -14.09 -0.27
N ASP A 97 -2.62 -15.18 -0.89
CA ASP A 97 -3.60 -15.11 -1.97
C ASP A 97 -4.93 -14.50 -1.49
N ARG A 98 -5.63 -13.76 -2.37
CA ARG A 98 -6.89 -13.06 -2.00
C ARG A 98 -8.02 -13.96 -1.53
N ASN A 99 -7.99 -15.25 -1.87
CA ASN A 99 -8.94 -16.26 -1.39
C ASN A 99 -8.51 -16.92 -0.07
N VAL A 100 -7.34 -16.56 0.47
CA VAL A 100 -6.81 -17.07 1.74
C VAL A 100 -7.06 -16.06 2.84
N THR A 101 -7.50 -16.55 4.00
CA THR A 101 -7.63 -15.76 5.22
C THR A 101 -6.72 -16.36 6.29
N ASN A 102 -6.02 -15.49 7.02
CA ASN A 102 -5.26 -15.83 8.22
C ASN A 102 -5.51 -14.77 9.30
N GLY A 103 -4.94 -14.95 10.49
CA GLY A 103 -5.15 -14.02 11.60
C GLY A 103 -4.71 -12.57 11.30
N VAL A 104 -3.69 -12.37 10.46
CA VAL A 104 -3.21 -11.04 10.09
C VAL A 104 -4.23 -10.31 9.19
N VAL A 105 -4.79 -11.02 8.21
CA VAL A 105 -5.90 -10.53 7.36
C VAL A 105 -7.12 -10.21 8.21
N THR A 106 -7.50 -11.11 9.13
CA THR A 106 -8.62 -10.92 10.05
C THR A 106 -8.42 -9.69 10.93
N ASN A 107 -7.24 -9.50 11.51
CA ASN A 107 -6.94 -8.34 12.36
C ASN A 107 -7.01 -7.02 11.57
N MET A 108 -6.51 -6.99 10.34
CA MET A 108 -6.64 -5.81 9.47
C MET A 108 -8.11 -5.49 9.21
N ALA A 109 -8.93 -6.48 8.83
CA ALA A 109 -10.35 -6.27 8.58
C ALA A 109 -11.10 -5.75 9.83
N ILE A 110 -10.86 -6.37 10.99
CA ILE A 110 -11.44 -5.92 12.28
C ILE A 110 -11.06 -4.46 12.56
N LEU A 111 -9.76 -4.14 12.45
CA LEU A 111 -9.25 -2.80 12.73
C LEU A 111 -9.86 -1.75 11.80
N LEU A 112 -9.86 -1.99 10.49
CA LEU A 112 -10.33 -1.01 9.51
C LEU A 112 -11.84 -0.79 9.64
N GLN A 113 -12.64 -1.85 9.70
CA GLN A 113 -14.09 -1.75 9.73
C GLN A 113 -14.63 -1.24 11.08
N SER A 114 -13.94 -1.53 12.20
CA SER A 114 -14.38 -1.02 13.51
C SER A 114 -14.12 0.48 13.71
N LEU A 115 -13.20 1.05 12.92
CA LEU A 115 -12.82 2.46 12.98
C LEU A 115 -13.55 3.31 11.94
N ASP A 116 -14.45 2.70 11.18
CA ASP A 116 -15.34 3.40 10.27
C ASP A 116 -16.34 4.28 11.04
N ILE A 117 -16.41 5.56 10.67
CA ILE A 117 -17.13 6.55 11.47
C ILE A 117 -18.65 6.44 11.40
N ASP A 118 -19.23 5.76 10.41
CA ASP A 118 -20.68 5.50 10.36
C ASP A 118 -21.03 4.02 10.55
N GLY A 119 -20.02 3.13 10.56
CA GLY A 119 -20.15 1.70 10.79
C GLY A 119 -20.86 0.97 9.65
N ASP A 120 -20.84 1.54 8.44
CA ASP A 120 -21.45 1.03 7.21
C ASP A 120 -20.38 0.81 6.14
N ASP A 121 -19.80 -0.38 6.13
CA ASP A 121 -18.80 -0.80 5.16
C ASP A 121 -19.36 -0.95 3.73
N SER A 122 -20.65 -0.72 3.47
CA SER A 122 -21.17 -0.76 2.10
C SER A 122 -20.89 0.51 1.29
N ASN A 123 -20.54 1.61 1.97
CA ASN A 123 -20.40 2.94 1.37
C ASN A 123 -18.96 3.50 1.36
N GLY A 124 -17.99 2.70 1.81
CA GLY A 124 -16.60 3.06 2.02
C GLY A 124 -16.25 3.03 3.50
N ILE A 125 -14.96 2.86 3.82
CA ILE A 125 -14.48 3.00 5.21
C ILE A 125 -13.85 4.37 5.36
N ILE A 126 -14.35 5.19 6.29
CA ILE A 126 -13.79 6.53 6.56
C ILE A 126 -13.21 6.56 7.97
N ILE A 127 -11.88 6.64 8.05
CA ILE A 127 -11.16 6.78 9.32
C ILE A 127 -10.66 8.22 9.46
N THR A 128 -11.19 8.94 10.45
CA THR A 128 -10.83 10.35 10.67
C THR A 128 -9.56 10.52 11.49
N PRO A 129 -8.89 11.69 11.43
CA PRO A 129 -7.75 11.98 12.31
C PRO A 129 -8.08 11.85 13.80
N ASP A 130 -9.32 12.17 14.23
CA ASP A 130 -9.76 12.02 15.61
C ASP A 130 -9.88 10.54 16.01
N THR A 131 -10.39 9.69 15.10
CA THR A 131 -10.40 8.23 15.29
C THR A 131 -8.97 7.68 15.41
N VAL A 132 -8.03 8.15 14.58
CA VAL A 132 -6.62 7.76 14.66
C VAL A 132 -5.98 8.23 15.97
N ALA A 133 -6.28 9.46 16.42
CA ALA A 133 -5.79 9.98 17.68
C ALA A 133 -6.31 9.16 18.87
N LEU A 134 -7.58 8.75 18.83
CA LEU A 134 -8.16 7.87 19.84
C LEU A 134 -7.48 6.50 19.86
N LEU A 135 -7.28 5.88 18.69
CA LEU A 135 -6.54 4.63 18.55
C LEU A 135 -5.15 4.75 19.19
N ASN A 136 -4.40 5.81 18.90
CA ASN A 136 -3.07 6.03 19.48
C ASN A 136 -3.10 6.23 21.00
N GLY A 137 -4.18 6.81 21.54
CA GLY A 137 -4.38 6.97 22.97
C GLY A 137 -4.48 5.64 23.73
N ILE A 138 -4.93 4.59 23.05
CA ILE A 138 -5.14 3.25 23.64
C ILE A 138 -4.00 2.29 23.22
N ALA A 139 -3.68 2.25 21.94
CA ALA A 139 -2.55 1.50 21.37
C ALA A 139 -1.26 2.34 21.37
N SER A 140 -0.81 2.78 22.55
CA SER A 140 0.23 3.82 22.67
C SER A 140 1.64 3.40 22.24
N THR A 141 1.89 2.11 22.02
CA THR A 141 3.19 1.60 21.55
C THR A 141 3.09 1.19 20.08
N PRO A 142 4.08 1.56 19.24
CA PRO A 142 4.14 1.05 17.88
C PRO A 142 4.16 -0.48 17.86
N HIS A 143 3.22 -1.07 17.13
CA HIS A 143 3.10 -2.52 16.99
C HIS A 143 2.81 -2.88 15.53
N ASP A 144 3.45 -3.94 15.07
CA ASP A 144 3.04 -4.59 13.83
C ASP A 144 1.75 -5.38 14.09
N ILE A 145 0.78 -5.25 13.19
CA ILE A 145 -0.53 -5.90 13.36
C ILE A 145 -0.44 -7.43 13.44
N SER A 146 0.64 -8.02 12.90
CA SER A 146 0.89 -9.46 12.95
C SER A 146 1.20 -10.00 14.36
N PHE A 147 1.49 -9.13 15.33
CA PHE A 147 1.70 -9.53 16.72
C PHE A 147 0.42 -9.67 17.54
N TYR A 148 -0.70 -9.14 17.05
CA TYR A 148 -1.98 -9.27 17.74
C TYR A 148 -2.58 -10.66 17.49
N SER A 149 -3.10 -11.29 18.54
CA SER A 149 -4.09 -12.35 18.35
C SER A 149 -5.43 -11.73 17.94
N VAL A 150 -6.31 -12.51 17.32
CA VAL A 150 -7.66 -12.05 16.94
C VAL A 150 -8.44 -11.56 18.17
N ALA A 151 -8.35 -12.29 19.28
CA ALA A 151 -9.02 -11.90 20.53
C ALA A 151 -8.48 -10.57 21.09
N ASP A 152 -7.17 -10.34 21.02
CA ASP A 152 -6.58 -9.08 21.49
C ASP A 152 -6.98 -7.90 20.59
N MET A 153 -7.14 -8.14 19.28
CA MET A 153 -7.60 -7.12 18.34
C MET A 153 -9.07 -6.75 18.55
N GLU A 154 -9.95 -7.74 18.76
CA GLU A 154 -11.35 -7.49 19.13
C GLU A 154 -11.47 -6.76 20.46
N ALA A 155 -10.65 -7.12 21.46
CA ALA A 155 -10.60 -6.44 22.74
C ALA A 155 -10.15 -4.97 22.58
N LEU A 156 -9.07 -4.74 21.82
CA LEU A 156 -8.57 -3.39 21.54
C LEU A 156 -9.65 -2.52 20.86
N MET A 157 -10.34 -3.05 19.85
CA MET A 157 -11.43 -2.32 19.18
C MET A 157 -12.62 -2.08 20.11
N GLY A 158 -12.93 -3.03 20.99
CA GLY A 158 -13.92 -2.83 22.06
C GLY A 158 -13.57 -1.64 22.96
N ASP A 159 -12.31 -1.52 23.38
CA ASP A 159 -11.83 -0.41 24.21
C ASP A 159 -11.85 0.92 23.45
N VAL A 160 -11.43 0.94 22.17
CA VAL A 160 -11.47 2.14 21.32
C VAL A 160 -12.89 2.64 21.13
N VAL A 161 -13.82 1.74 20.81
CA VAL A 161 -15.23 2.11 20.62
C VAL A 161 -15.82 2.60 21.96
N ALA A 162 -15.54 1.94 23.08
CA ALA A 162 -16.02 2.38 24.39
C ALA A 162 -15.52 3.78 24.78
N ALA A 163 -14.31 4.16 24.36
CA ALA A 163 -13.71 5.47 24.65
C ALA A 163 -14.22 6.60 23.74
N SER A 164 -14.85 6.26 22.61
CA SER A 164 -15.21 7.23 21.57
C SER A 164 -16.52 8.00 21.81
N VAL A 165 -17.23 7.79 22.93
CA VAL A 165 -18.60 8.31 23.15
C VAL A 165 -18.68 9.85 23.10
N PRO A 166 -19.62 10.45 22.33
CA PRO A 166 -20.71 9.82 21.57
C PRO A 166 -20.35 9.60 20.08
N SER A 167 -19.44 8.68 19.76
CA SER A 167 -19.20 8.30 18.37
C SER A 167 -20.26 7.31 17.85
N GLN A 168 -20.23 7.11 16.54
CA GLN A 168 -20.95 6.04 15.84
C GLN A 168 -20.04 4.83 15.56
N LEU A 169 -18.82 4.78 16.12
CA LEU A 169 -17.94 3.62 15.96
C LEU A 169 -18.61 2.38 16.55
N ARG A 170 -18.36 1.22 15.94
CA ARG A 170 -18.92 -0.06 16.39
C ARG A 170 -17.84 -1.14 16.29
N PRO A 171 -17.66 -2.00 17.32
CA PRO A 171 -16.77 -3.14 17.18
C PRO A 171 -17.34 -4.09 16.13
N VAL A 172 -16.49 -4.54 15.20
CA VAL A 172 -16.82 -5.56 14.21
C VAL A 172 -16.10 -6.85 14.60
N ASP A 173 -16.85 -7.93 14.78
CA ASP A 173 -16.27 -9.23 15.10
C ASP A 173 -15.56 -9.86 13.89
N ALA A 174 -14.68 -10.82 14.16
CA ALA A 174 -13.88 -11.48 13.14
C ALA A 174 -14.71 -12.10 12.01
N ALA A 175 -15.86 -12.70 12.32
CA ALA A 175 -16.69 -13.37 11.33
C ALA A 175 -17.34 -12.37 10.37
N THR A 176 -17.86 -11.28 10.91
CA THR A 176 -18.47 -10.18 10.14
C THR A 176 -17.41 -9.46 9.30
N ALA A 177 -16.26 -9.13 9.90
CA ALA A 177 -15.17 -8.44 9.22
C ALA A 177 -14.69 -9.22 7.98
N LEU A 178 -14.57 -10.55 8.11
CA LEU A 178 -14.18 -11.42 7.00
C LEU A 178 -15.27 -11.59 5.95
N ALA A 179 -16.54 -11.61 6.35
CA ALA A 179 -17.65 -11.68 5.40
C ALA A 179 -17.69 -10.43 4.51
N ASN A 180 -17.63 -9.25 5.13
CA ASN A 180 -17.57 -7.96 4.46
C ASN A 180 -16.37 -7.87 3.50
N LEU A 181 -15.17 -8.21 3.98
CA LEU A 181 -13.97 -8.23 3.14
C LEU A 181 -14.11 -9.20 1.96
N ALA A 182 -14.69 -10.38 2.19
CA ALA A 182 -14.89 -11.37 1.13
C ALA A 182 -15.83 -10.85 0.03
N ASP A 183 -16.86 -10.09 0.37
CA ASP A 183 -17.75 -9.46 -0.62
C ASP A 183 -16.95 -8.52 -1.53
N TRP A 184 -16.09 -7.66 -0.97
CA TRP A 184 -15.24 -6.77 -1.75
C TRP A 184 -14.16 -7.48 -2.59
N VAL A 185 -13.67 -8.64 -2.13
CA VAL A 185 -12.77 -9.47 -2.94
C VAL A 185 -13.50 -10.12 -4.11
N ASN A 186 -14.75 -10.56 -3.90
CA ASN A 186 -15.57 -11.24 -4.92
C ASN A 186 -16.19 -10.26 -5.92
N THR A 187 -16.47 -9.02 -5.49
CA THR A 187 -16.97 -7.93 -6.33
C THR A 187 -16.09 -6.70 -6.18
N PRO A 188 -14.85 -6.73 -6.70
CA PRO A 188 -13.90 -5.65 -6.53
C PRO A 188 -14.37 -4.36 -7.22
N PRO A 189 -14.04 -3.18 -6.67
CA PRO A 189 -14.31 -1.91 -7.31
C PRO A 189 -13.49 -1.76 -8.61
N PRO A 190 -13.84 -0.81 -9.49
CA PRO A 190 -13.03 -0.50 -10.66
C PRO A 190 -11.60 -0.10 -10.26
N SER A 191 -10.61 -0.58 -11.03
CA SER A 191 -9.21 -0.17 -10.86
C SER A 191 -9.03 1.35 -10.98
N PRO A 192 -8.16 1.97 -10.16
CA PRO A 192 -7.82 3.38 -10.29
C PRO A 192 -7.28 3.74 -11.68
N THR A 193 -7.60 4.95 -12.13
CA THR A 193 -7.05 5.49 -13.39
C THR A 193 -5.56 5.78 -13.21
N GLN A 194 -4.73 5.22 -14.07
CA GLN A 194 -3.28 5.35 -13.94
C GLN A 194 -2.75 6.69 -14.51
N PRO A 195 -1.72 7.29 -13.89
CA PRO A 195 -1.06 8.48 -14.41
C PRO A 195 -0.59 8.27 -15.86
N GLY A 196 -0.99 9.17 -16.76
CA GLY A 196 -0.57 9.12 -18.17
C GLY A 196 -1.41 8.21 -19.07
N ALA A 197 -2.50 7.61 -18.57
CA ALA A 197 -3.51 6.99 -19.43
C ALA A 197 -4.21 8.08 -20.27
N THR A 198 -3.72 8.33 -21.49
CA THR A 198 -4.46 9.16 -22.45
C THR A 198 -5.75 8.42 -22.78
N THR A 199 -6.89 9.04 -22.54
CA THR A 199 -8.17 8.56 -23.04
C THR A 199 -8.05 8.42 -24.55
N GLY A 200 -7.96 7.18 -25.04
CA GLY A 200 -8.01 6.89 -26.46
C GLY A 200 -9.32 7.42 -27.00
N SER A 201 -9.28 8.61 -27.59
CA SER A 201 -10.34 9.13 -28.44
C SER A 201 -10.53 8.12 -29.55
N SER A 202 -11.55 7.27 -29.42
CA SER A 202 -12.12 6.50 -30.52
C SER A 202 -12.75 7.48 -31.52
N GLY A 203 -11.89 8.13 -32.30
CA GLY A 203 -12.26 8.75 -33.55
C GLY A 203 -12.62 7.62 -34.52
N GLY A 204 -13.89 7.26 -34.53
CA GLY A 204 -14.47 6.27 -35.44
C GLY A 204 -15.63 6.91 -36.19
N ILE A 205 -15.29 7.50 -37.33
CA ILE A 205 -16.03 7.67 -38.60
C ILE A 205 -17.56 7.79 -38.54
#